data_AF-A0A940GLR1-F1
#
_entry.id   AF-A0A940GLR1-F1
#
_cell.length_a   1.000
_cell.length_b   1.000
_cell.length_c   1.000
_cell.angle_alpha   90.00
_cell.angle_beta   90.00
_cell.angle_gamma   90.00
#
_symmetry.space_group_name_H-M   'P 1'
#
loop_
_entity.id
_entity.type
_entity.pdbx_description
1 polymer ?
#
loop_
_entity_poly.entity_id
_entity_poly.type
_entity_poly.pdbx_seq_one_letter_code
_entity_poly.pdbx_strand_id
1 'polypeptide(L)'
;MLRTALIAGLAMLVSGCAPGEDYQTSDADPSASAVLKAYDGDNPISRNTIFTYLNGVNVGLGYANAALVQEGRAPLFCLPKDYSGTGEQDAMMVKNLVGEHPVLGNSPASAILLTALKQRYPCVGDDLSAPASVAPNHADQPTLTPQEARKQGYVPLDEYNANAQ
;
A
#
# COMPACT_ATOMS: atom_id res chain seq x y z
N MET A 1 75.09 -7.55 -8.17
CA MET A 1 74.82 -9.00 -8.09
C MET A 1 73.69 -9.21 -7.07
N LEU A 2 72.83 -10.22 -7.28
CA LEU A 2 71.63 -10.63 -6.49
C LEU A 2 70.40 -9.71 -6.67
N ARG A 3 69.43 -10.04 -7.55
CA ARG A 3 68.34 -11.06 -7.49
C ARG A 3 67.28 -10.73 -6.42
N THR A 4 66.31 -9.88 -6.79
CA THR A 4 65.04 -9.75 -6.05
C THR A 4 63.97 -10.52 -6.82
N ALA A 5 63.43 -11.54 -6.14
CA ALA A 5 62.58 -12.55 -6.71
C ALA A 5 61.17 -12.03 -7.04
N LEU A 6 60.70 -12.41 -8.23
CA LEU A 6 59.35 -12.23 -8.72
C LEU A 6 58.45 -13.27 -8.04
N ILE A 7 57.64 -12.86 -7.07
CA ILE A 7 56.63 -13.74 -6.46
C ILE A 7 55.37 -13.63 -7.30
N ALA A 8 55.22 -14.55 -8.24
CA ALA A 8 53.97 -14.81 -8.95
C ALA A 8 52.99 -15.48 -7.98
N GLY A 9 52.22 -14.65 -7.28
CA GLY A 9 51.14 -15.09 -6.40
C GLY A 9 49.94 -15.53 -7.23
N LEU A 10 49.74 -16.85 -7.30
CA LEU A 10 48.59 -17.52 -7.90
C LEU A 10 47.34 -17.17 -7.07
N ALA A 11 46.58 -16.17 -7.51
CA ALA A 11 45.28 -15.84 -6.93
C ALA A 11 44.27 -16.94 -7.30
N MET A 12 43.99 -17.84 -6.36
CA MET A 12 42.90 -18.81 -6.49
C MET A 12 41.59 -18.04 -6.59
N LEU A 13 40.94 -18.13 -7.76
CA LEU A 13 39.56 -17.75 -7.97
C LEU A 13 38.67 -18.70 -7.15
N VAL A 14 38.48 -18.37 -5.87
CA VAL A 14 37.40 -18.95 -5.08
C VAL A 14 36.13 -18.36 -5.68
N SER A 15 35.54 -19.09 -6.63
CA SER A 15 34.16 -18.90 -7.06
C SER A 15 33.28 -19.27 -5.87
N GLY A 16 33.22 -18.36 -4.90
CA GLY A 16 32.24 -18.41 -3.84
C GLY A 16 30.90 -18.20 -4.53
N CYS A 17 30.04 -19.20 -4.47
CA CYS A 17 28.60 -18.96 -4.58
C CYS A 17 28.31 -17.80 -3.62
N ALA A 18 28.09 -16.61 -4.16
CA ALA A 18 27.50 -15.53 -3.41
C ALA A 18 26.22 -16.12 -2.79
N PRO A 19 26.00 -15.98 -1.47
CA PRO A 19 24.73 -16.39 -0.88
C PRO A 19 23.66 -15.78 -1.77
N GLY A 20 22.89 -16.66 -2.42
CA GLY A 20 21.80 -16.24 -3.28
C GLY A 20 21.02 -15.24 -2.48
N GLU A 21 20.78 -14.06 -3.07
CA GLU A 21 19.89 -13.06 -2.52
C GLU A 21 18.70 -13.83 -1.98
N ASP A 22 18.57 -13.85 -0.65
CA ASP A 22 17.49 -14.52 0.01
C ASP A 22 16.24 -13.99 -0.69
N TYR A 23 15.66 -14.81 -1.57
CA TYR A 23 14.32 -14.62 -2.06
C TYR A 23 13.51 -14.81 -0.79
N GLN A 24 13.41 -13.71 -0.03
CA GLN A 24 12.48 -13.55 1.06
C GLN A 24 11.19 -14.14 0.53
N THR A 25 10.60 -14.97 1.37
CA THR A 25 9.24 -15.48 1.22
C THR A 25 8.41 -14.46 0.47
N SER A 26 7.65 -14.92 -0.52
CA SER A 26 6.70 -14.11 -1.29
C SER A 26 5.71 -13.45 -0.33
N ASP A 27 6.18 -12.47 0.41
CA ASP A 27 5.44 -11.69 1.36
C ASP A 27 4.62 -10.80 0.46
N ALA A 28 3.32 -11.10 0.41
CA ALA A 28 2.35 -10.36 -0.37
C ALA A 28 2.35 -8.86 -0.01
N ASP A 29 2.96 -8.50 1.11
CA ASP A 29 3.17 -7.14 1.58
C ASP A 29 4.68 -6.89 1.84
N PRO A 30 5.31 -5.93 1.13
CA PRO A 30 6.71 -5.56 1.40
C PRO A 30 6.88 -5.00 2.82
N SER A 31 8.08 -5.13 3.38
CA SER A 31 8.41 -4.47 4.65
C SER A 31 8.36 -2.94 4.52
N ALA A 32 8.07 -2.25 5.63
CA ALA A 32 8.03 -0.79 5.65
C ALA A 32 9.38 -0.18 5.24
N SER A 33 10.51 -0.76 5.64
CA SER A 33 11.84 -0.31 5.20
C SER A 33 12.07 -0.51 3.71
N ALA A 34 11.57 -1.59 3.09
CA ALA A 34 11.67 -1.79 1.65
C ALA A 34 10.86 -0.73 0.88
N VAL A 35 9.64 -0.44 1.36
CA VAL A 35 8.78 0.64 0.85
C VAL A 35 9.49 1.99 0.95
N LEU A 36 10.06 2.31 2.12
CA LEU A 36 10.75 3.60 2.34
C LEU A 36 12.01 3.73 1.50
N LYS A 37 12.78 2.65 1.30
CA LYS A 37 13.93 2.64 0.40
C LYS A 37 13.54 2.96 -1.05
N ALA A 38 12.43 2.39 -1.53
CA ALA A 38 11.91 2.66 -2.87
C ALA A 38 11.30 4.07 -3.00
N TYR A 39 10.70 4.60 -1.93
CA TYR A 39 10.18 5.97 -1.86
C TYR A 39 11.30 7.02 -1.90
N ASP A 40 12.32 6.87 -1.06
CA ASP A 40 13.44 7.82 -0.92
C ASP A 40 14.48 7.72 -2.04
N GLY A 41 14.46 6.64 -2.84
CA GLY A 41 15.37 6.46 -3.97
C GLY A 41 15.13 7.42 -5.13
N ASP A 42 16.12 7.54 -6.01
CA ASP A 42 16.09 8.43 -7.18
C ASP A 42 15.29 7.87 -8.37
N ASN A 43 14.81 6.62 -8.29
CA ASN A 43 14.06 6.00 -9.38
C ASN A 43 12.57 6.42 -9.33
N PRO A 44 12.10 7.25 -10.28
CA PRO A 44 10.70 7.71 -10.27
C PRO A 44 9.70 6.58 -10.51
N ILE A 45 10.09 5.50 -11.21
CA ILE A 45 9.23 4.33 -11.43
C ILE A 45 9.01 3.62 -10.10
N SER A 46 10.07 3.31 -9.36
CA SER A 46 9.98 2.67 -8.05
C SER A 46 9.14 3.49 -7.07
N ARG A 47 9.34 4.81 -7.06
CA ARG A 47 8.55 5.72 -6.22
C ARG A 47 7.06 5.69 -6.58
N ASN A 48 6.71 5.75 -7.86
CA ASN A 48 5.32 5.70 -8.30
C ASN A 48 4.65 4.35 -8.03
N THR A 49 5.40 3.24 -8.17
CA THR A 49 4.93 1.91 -7.79
C THR A 49 4.56 1.85 -6.31
N ILE A 50 5.39 2.43 -5.43
CA ILE A 50 5.09 2.51 -4.00
C ILE A 50 3.86 3.39 -3.72
N PHE A 51 3.68 4.51 -4.43
CA PHE A 51 2.49 5.33 -4.26
C PHE A 51 1.21 4.57 -4.64
N THR A 52 1.25 3.83 -5.74
CA THR A 52 0.12 3.01 -6.19
C THR A 52 -0.17 1.90 -5.19
N TYR A 53 0.89 1.25 -4.68
CA TYR A 53 0.78 0.23 -3.63
C TYR A 53 0.10 0.78 -2.37
N LEU A 54 0.64 1.86 -1.78
CA LEU A 54 0.12 2.43 -0.53
C LEU A 54 -1.30 3.00 -0.70
N ASN A 55 -1.59 3.62 -1.84
CA ASN A 55 -2.95 4.06 -2.13
C ASN A 55 -3.93 2.87 -2.22
N GLY A 56 -3.53 1.77 -2.86
CA GLY A 56 -4.32 0.54 -2.89
C GLY A 56 -4.58 -0.04 -1.49
N VAL A 57 -3.56 -0.04 -0.63
CA VAL A 57 -3.72 -0.42 0.79
C VAL A 57 -4.71 0.50 1.50
N ASN A 58 -4.56 1.81 1.36
CA ASN A 58 -5.42 2.81 2.00
C ASN A 58 -6.89 2.67 1.55
N VAL A 59 -7.13 2.48 0.25
CA VAL A 59 -8.46 2.19 -0.30
C VAL A 59 -9.04 0.90 0.32
N GLY A 60 -8.24 -0.16 0.41
CA GLY A 60 -8.64 -1.42 1.06
C GLY A 60 -9.01 -1.24 2.53
N LEU A 61 -8.22 -0.47 3.28
CA LEU A 61 -8.51 -0.09 4.67
C LEU A 61 -9.79 0.76 4.79
N GLY A 62 -10.06 1.62 3.81
CA GLY A 62 -11.30 2.37 3.69
C GLY A 62 -12.52 1.45 3.53
N TYR A 63 -12.43 0.43 2.67
CA TYR A 63 -13.49 -0.58 2.54
C TYR A 63 -13.67 -1.39 3.83
N ALA A 64 -12.59 -1.77 4.50
CA ALA A 64 -12.67 -2.46 5.79
C ALA A 64 -13.38 -1.59 6.85
N ASN A 65 -13.08 -0.29 6.93
CA ASN A 65 -13.79 0.63 7.81
C ASN A 65 -15.28 0.74 7.45
N ALA A 66 -15.61 0.86 6.17
CA ALA A 66 -17.01 0.93 5.73
C ALA A 66 -17.79 -0.34 6.11
N ALA A 67 -17.20 -1.53 5.92
CA ALA A 67 -17.79 -2.79 6.33
C ALA A 67 -18.05 -2.86 7.84
N LEU A 68 -17.07 -2.44 8.66
CA LEU A 68 -17.25 -2.38 10.12
C LEU A 68 -18.41 -1.47 10.52
N VAL A 69 -18.54 -0.31 9.89
CA VAL A 69 -19.65 0.62 10.17
C VAL A 69 -21.00 0.01 9.79
N GLN A 70 -21.09 -0.67 8.64
CA GLN A 70 -22.32 -1.37 8.22
C GLN A 70 -22.71 -2.49 9.20
N GLU A 71 -21.73 -3.15 9.81
CA GLU A 71 -21.93 -4.15 10.87
C GLU A 71 -22.28 -3.54 12.24
N GLY A 72 -22.39 -2.22 12.35
CA GLY A 72 -22.62 -1.53 13.64
C GLY A 72 -21.41 -1.58 14.58
N ARG A 73 -20.22 -1.81 14.05
CA ARG A 73 -18.95 -1.85 14.78
C ARG A 73 -18.20 -0.53 14.60
N ALA A 74 -17.33 -0.22 15.56
CA ALA A 74 -16.45 0.95 15.45
C ALA A 74 -15.47 0.79 14.28
N PRO A 75 -15.24 1.84 13.45
CA PRO A 75 -14.22 1.82 12.41
C PRO A 75 -12.81 1.73 13.01
N LEU A 76 -11.82 1.33 12.20
CA LEU A 76 -10.43 1.22 12.65
C LEU A 76 -9.81 2.59 12.93
N PHE A 77 -10.16 3.61 12.14
CA PHE A 77 -9.68 5.00 12.23
C PHE A 77 -10.72 5.97 11.62
N CYS A 78 -10.61 7.27 11.91
CA CYS A 78 -11.60 8.28 11.55
C CYS A 78 -10.97 9.43 10.75
N LEU A 79 -10.95 9.32 9.43
CA LEU A 79 -10.37 10.33 8.55
C LEU A 79 -11.19 11.64 8.55
N PRO A 80 -10.54 12.81 8.51
CA PRO A 80 -11.24 14.08 8.33
C PRO A 80 -11.76 14.21 6.89
N LYS A 81 -12.76 15.07 6.67
CA LYS A 81 -13.43 15.26 5.37
C LYS A 81 -12.49 15.72 4.24
N ASP A 82 -11.39 16.37 4.59
CA ASP A 82 -10.38 16.92 3.69
C ASP A 82 -9.19 15.97 3.47
N TYR A 83 -9.24 14.74 4.00
CA TYR A 83 -8.22 13.74 3.74
C TYR A 83 -8.26 13.27 2.27
N SER A 84 -7.15 13.44 1.56
CA SER A 84 -7.04 13.10 0.13
C SER A 84 -6.51 11.69 -0.14
N GLY A 85 -5.90 11.01 0.84
CA GLY A 85 -5.42 9.64 0.72
C GLY A 85 -4.42 9.39 -0.41
N THR A 86 -3.56 10.36 -0.69
CA THR A 86 -2.54 10.20 -1.74
C THR A 86 -1.44 9.25 -1.27
N GLY A 87 -0.89 8.46 -2.20
CA GLY A 87 0.21 7.54 -1.90
C GLY A 87 1.45 8.24 -1.32
N GLU A 88 1.66 9.53 -1.63
CA GLU A 88 2.72 10.34 -1.03
C GLU A 88 2.43 10.67 0.45
N GLN A 89 1.21 11.09 0.77
CA GLN A 89 0.81 11.34 2.15
C GLN A 89 0.89 10.06 3.00
N ASP A 90 0.46 8.93 2.43
CA ASP A 90 0.56 7.60 3.05
C ASP A 90 2.04 7.20 3.27
N ALA A 91 2.92 7.42 2.30
CA ALA A 91 4.36 7.16 2.43
C ALA A 91 5.00 8.02 3.53
N MET A 92 4.64 9.29 3.64
CA MET A 92 5.11 10.17 4.71
C MET A 92 4.65 9.70 6.09
N MET A 93 3.42 9.20 6.23
CA MET A 93 2.93 8.63 7.49
C MET A 93 3.72 7.38 7.90
N VAL A 94 3.98 6.47 6.95
CA VAL A 94 4.85 5.30 7.19
C VAL A 94 6.26 5.74 7.59
N LYS A 95 6.83 6.73 6.89
CA LYS A 95 8.18 7.26 7.15
C LYS A 95 8.30 7.83 8.54
N ASN A 96 7.35 8.67 8.94
CA ASN A 96 7.35 9.28 10.28
C ASN A 96 7.27 8.22 11.37
N LEU A 97 6.35 7.26 11.23
CA LEU A 97 6.16 6.21 12.25
C LEU A 97 7.39 5.29 12.37
N VAL A 98 8.01 4.90 11.26
CA VAL A 98 9.27 4.11 11.28
C VAL A 98 10.43 4.95 11.81
N GLY A 99 10.47 6.26 11.52
CA GLY A 99 11.46 7.17 12.08
C GLY A 99 11.39 7.29 13.60
N GLU A 100 10.18 7.34 14.17
CA GLU A 100 9.93 7.35 15.61
C GLU A 100 10.18 5.97 16.26
N HIS A 101 9.93 4.89 15.52
CA HIS A 101 10.07 3.51 16.00
C HIS A 101 10.81 2.62 14.98
N PRO A 102 12.15 2.66 14.92
CA PRO A 102 12.93 1.97 13.87
C PRO A 102 12.71 0.45 13.79
N VAL A 103 12.34 -0.19 14.91
CA VAL A 103 12.03 -1.63 14.95
C VAL A 103 10.85 -2.01 14.05
N LEU A 104 9.95 -1.05 13.73
CA LEU A 104 8.81 -1.25 12.85
C LEU A 104 9.20 -1.36 11.37
N GLY A 105 10.44 -1.00 11.00
CA GLY A 105 10.91 -1.07 9.61
C GLY A 105 10.82 -2.47 8.98
N ASN A 106 10.94 -3.52 9.79
CA ASN A 106 10.85 -4.91 9.34
C ASN A 106 9.41 -5.44 9.31
N SER A 107 8.42 -4.65 9.72
CA SER A 107 7.01 -5.05 9.71
C SER A 107 6.38 -4.83 8.33
N PRO A 108 5.29 -5.54 7.98
CA PRO A 108 4.55 -5.33 6.73
C PRO A 108 4.08 -3.88 6.60
N ALA A 109 4.31 -3.27 5.43
CA ALA A 109 4.04 -1.85 5.21
C ALA A 109 2.56 -1.51 5.38
N SER A 110 1.65 -2.42 5.01
CA SER A 110 0.20 -2.19 5.19
C SER A 110 -0.19 -2.08 6.67
N ALA A 111 0.40 -2.91 7.52
CA ALA A 111 0.17 -2.89 8.97
C ALA A 111 0.73 -1.61 9.60
N ILE A 112 1.88 -1.13 9.12
CA ILE A 112 2.47 0.14 9.55
C ILE A 112 1.62 1.33 9.11
N LEU A 113 1.12 1.34 7.87
CA LEU A 113 0.20 2.38 7.41
C LEU A 113 -1.08 2.41 8.25
N LEU A 114 -1.71 1.26 8.50
CA LEU A 114 -2.88 1.19 9.38
C LEU A 114 -2.58 1.74 10.77
N THR A 115 -1.43 1.38 11.34
CA THR A 115 -1.01 1.86 12.67
C THR A 115 -0.84 3.39 12.67
N ALA A 116 -0.21 3.94 11.63
CA ALA A 116 -0.02 5.38 11.48
C ALA A 116 -1.38 6.11 11.36
N LEU A 117 -2.31 5.58 10.57
CA LEU A 117 -3.67 6.12 10.43
C LEU A 117 -4.41 6.12 11.77
N LYS A 118 -4.34 5.02 12.54
CA LYS A 118 -4.97 4.91 13.86
C LYS A 118 -4.42 5.92 14.87
N GLN A 119 -3.11 6.14 14.86
CA GLN A 119 -2.47 7.12 15.73
C GLN A 119 -2.80 8.56 15.33
N ARG A 120 -2.78 8.85 14.02
CA ARG A 120 -2.98 10.20 13.49
C ARG A 120 -4.45 10.64 13.52
N TYR A 121 -5.36 9.68 13.37
CA TYR A 121 -6.80 9.88 13.21
C TYR A 121 -7.60 8.93 14.11
N PRO A 122 -7.41 9.00 15.44
CA PRO A 122 -8.15 8.16 16.37
C PRO A 122 -9.64 8.51 16.33
N CYS A 123 -10.49 7.49 16.41
CA CYS A 123 -11.91 7.70 16.63
C CYS A 123 -12.16 8.01 18.10
N VAL A 124 -12.41 9.29 18.43
CA VAL A 124 -12.83 9.72 19.77
C VAL A 124 -14.35 9.90 19.81
N GLY A 125 -14.95 9.68 20.99
CA GLY A 125 -16.39 9.47 21.19
C GLY A 125 -17.35 10.55 20.65
N ASP A 126 -18.62 10.12 20.52
CA ASP A 126 -19.82 10.75 19.91
C ASP A 126 -19.81 10.94 18.38
N ASP A 127 -18.65 11.08 17.74
CA ASP A 127 -18.55 11.13 16.27
C ASP A 127 -18.72 9.76 15.58
N LEU A 128 -18.80 8.67 16.35
CA LEU A 128 -19.17 7.32 15.86
C LEU A 128 -20.63 7.25 15.39
N SER A 129 -21.45 8.23 15.77
CA SER A 129 -22.85 8.38 15.37
C SER A 129 -23.03 9.33 14.21
N ALA A 130 -21.97 9.98 13.71
CA ALA A 130 -22.07 10.73 12.47
C ALA A 130 -22.47 9.71 11.39
N PRO A 131 -23.70 9.79 10.83
CA PRO A 131 -24.14 8.83 9.84
C PRO A 131 -23.11 8.93 8.73
N ALA A 132 -22.35 7.84 8.53
CA ALA A 132 -21.37 7.70 7.46
C ALA A 132 -21.97 8.40 6.27
N SER A 133 -21.45 9.59 5.93
CA SER A 133 -22.10 10.57 5.06
C SER A 133 -22.78 9.79 3.97
N VAL A 134 -24.10 9.65 4.08
CA VAL A 134 -24.87 8.55 3.48
C VAL A 134 -24.30 8.35 2.10
N ALA A 135 -23.48 7.31 1.92
CA ALA A 135 -23.11 6.89 0.57
C ALA A 135 -24.49 6.69 -0.04
N PRO A 136 -24.87 7.49 -1.05
CA PRO A 136 -26.25 7.56 -1.51
C PRO A 136 -26.70 6.12 -1.65
N ASN A 137 -27.73 5.73 -0.87
CA ASN A 137 -28.25 4.38 -0.88
C ASN A 137 -28.21 3.94 -2.33
N HIS A 138 -27.51 2.86 -2.67
CA HIS A 138 -27.48 2.40 -4.06
C HIS A 138 -28.90 2.09 -4.58
N ALA A 139 -29.89 2.01 -3.69
CA ALA A 139 -31.31 1.98 -3.99
C ALA A 139 -31.89 3.29 -4.58
N ASP A 140 -31.26 4.45 -4.36
CA ASP A 140 -31.65 5.75 -4.91
C ASP A 140 -30.79 6.18 -6.11
N GLN A 141 -29.81 5.37 -6.53
CA GLN A 141 -29.23 5.58 -7.86
C GLN A 141 -30.35 5.30 -8.88
N PRO A 142 -30.69 6.24 -9.77
CA PRO A 142 -31.63 5.95 -10.83
C PRO A 142 -31.08 4.73 -11.57
N THR A 143 -31.85 3.65 -11.62
CA THR A 143 -31.54 2.48 -12.44
C THR A 143 -31.42 2.97 -13.87
N LEU A 144 -30.20 3.25 -14.31
CA LEU A 144 -29.91 3.57 -15.70
C LEU A 144 -30.38 2.37 -16.51
N THR A 145 -31.22 2.62 -17.49
CA THR A 145 -31.52 1.59 -18.48
C THR A 145 -30.20 1.15 -19.14
N PRO A 146 -30.09 -0.10 -19.63
CA PRO A 146 -28.88 -0.55 -20.34
C PRO A 146 -28.44 0.40 -21.47
N GLN A 147 -29.40 1.12 -22.08
CA GLN A 147 -29.13 2.08 -23.13
C GLN A 147 -28.50 3.39 -22.61
N GLU A 148 -28.89 3.87 -21.43
CA GLU A 148 -28.31 5.06 -20.80
C GLU A 148 -26.92 4.77 -20.23
N ALA A 149 -26.71 3.59 -19.64
CA ALA A 149 -25.40 3.13 -19.20
C ALA A 149 -24.39 3.12 -20.37
N ARG A 150 -24.79 2.59 -21.53
CA ARG A 150 -23.94 2.58 -22.75
C ARG A 150 -23.62 3.99 -23.27
N LYS A 151 -24.57 4.93 -23.23
CA LYS A 151 -24.30 6.33 -23.61
C LYS A 151 -23.27 7.00 -22.70
N GLN A 152 -23.15 6.53 -21.46
CA GLN A 152 -22.16 6.98 -20.49
C GLN A 152 -20.86 6.15 -20.52
N GLY A 153 -20.71 5.22 -21.47
CA GLY A 153 -19.52 4.39 -21.61
C GLY A 153 -19.44 3.21 -20.63
N TYR A 154 -20.51 2.94 -19.86
CA TYR A 154 -20.59 1.75 -19.03
C TYR A 154 -21.03 0.53 -19.87
N VAL A 155 -20.28 -0.56 -19.76
CA VAL A 155 -20.65 -1.87 -20.31
C VAL A 155 -21.28 -2.71 -19.20
N PRO A 156 -22.54 -3.15 -19.35
CA PRO A 156 -23.18 -4.05 -18.38
C PRO A 156 -22.36 -5.32 -18.13
N LEU A 157 -22.33 -5.78 -16.87
CA LEU A 157 -21.47 -6.89 -16.43
C LEU A 157 -21.84 -8.23 -17.09
N ASP A 158 -23.12 -8.41 -17.43
CA ASP A 158 -23.66 -9.55 -18.18
C ASP A 158 -23.13 -9.60 -19.62
N GLU A 159 -22.95 -8.44 -20.26
CA GLU A 159 -22.36 -8.33 -21.60
C GLU A 159 -20.84 -8.59 -21.58
N TYR A 160 -20.15 -8.26 -20.49
CA TYR A 160 -18.74 -8.60 -20.31
C TYR A 160 -18.51 -10.12 -20.27
N ASN A 161 -19.34 -10.84 -19.53
CA ASN A 161 -19.21 -12.29 -19.37
C ASN A 161 -19.57 -13.08 -20.63
N ALA A 162 -20.44 -12.53 -21.49
CA ALA A 162 -20.84 -13.18 -22.74
C ALA A 162 -19.73 -13.20 -23.82
N ASN A 163 -18.76 -12.29 -23.74
CA ASN A 163 -17.65 -12.18 -24.71
C ASN A 163 -16.36 -12.85 -24.23
N ALA A 164 -16.36 -13.47 -23.05
CA ALA A 164 -15.19 -14.12 -22.45
C ALA A 164 -15.14 -15.65 -22.71
N GLN A 165 -16.02 -16.17 -23.56
CA GLN A 165 -16.08 -17.57 -24.02
C GLN A 165 -15.63 -17.68 -25.47
#